data_AF-A0AAD5H4Y2-F1
#
_entry.id   AF-A0AAD5H4Y2-F1
#
_cell.length_a   1.000
_cell.length_b   1.000
_cell.length_c   1.000
_cell.angle_alpha   90.00
_cell.angle_beta   90.00
_cell.angle_gamma   90.00
#
_symmetry.space_group_name_H-M   'P 1'
#
loop_
_entity.id
_entity.type
_entity.pdbx_description
1 polymer ?
#
loop_
_entity_poly.entity_id
_entity_poly.type
_entity_poly.pdbx_seq_one_letter_code
_entity_poly.pdbx_strand_id
1 'polypeptide(L)'
;MDGSYTQAIVENEVLGSRAKIAACGIPAADIVGFRQPFLEAQPTVRQVLASNGFQYDSTLLEEAMHSISGGMAARTWPYTLQDGIPQNCDWYAPAQNCSAAERYPGMWEVPLWVLAAKGMYSMDYGDTTNSVYDVLKQCFA
;
A
#
# COMPACT_ATOMS: atom_id res chain seq x y z
N MET A 1 17.78 -2.80 10.22
CA MET A 1 18.54 -1.86 9.36
C MET A 1 18.18 -0.47 9.84
N ASP A 2 19.16 0.20 10.45
CA ASP A 2 19.08 1.58 10.91
C ASP A 2 19.37 2.48 9.70
N GLY A 3 18.32 2.82 8.97
CA GLY A 3 18.39 3.73 7.83
C GLY A 3 17.10 4.49 7.77
N SER A 4 16.89 5.45 8.67
CA SER A 4 15.79 6.38 8.53
C SER A 4 15.98 7.13 7.21
N TYR A 5 15.22 6.76 6.17
CA TYR A 5 15.25 7.46 4.90
C TYR A 5 14.91 8.92 5.16
N THR A 6 15.87 9.81 4.94
CA THR A 6 15.61 11.24 5.08
C THR A 6 14.54 11.65 4.07
N GLN A 7 13.74 12.66 4.39
CA GLN A 7 12.74 13.17 3.46
C GLN A 7 13.33 13.48 2.08
N ALA A 8 14.56 14.03 2.04
CA ALA A 8 15.26 14.32 0.78
C ALA A 8 15.55 13.08 -0.07
N ILE A 9 15.91 11.95 0.55
CA ILE A 9 16.10 10.68 -0.18
C ILE A 9 14.76 10.21 -0.73
N VAL A 10 13.71 10.24 0.09
CA VAL A 10 12.36 9.83 -0.32
C VAL A 10 11.84 10.69 -1.48
N GLU A 11 12.00 12.00 -1.41
CA GLU A 11 11.64 12.93 -2.49
C GLU A 11 12.38 12.59 -3.78
N ASN A 12 13.69 12.32 -3.71
CA ASN A 12 14.47 11.95 -4.89
C ASN A 12 13.97 10.64 -5.53
N GLU A 13 13.67 9.61 -4.74
CA GLU A 13 13.18 8.32 -5.26
C GLU A 13 11.76 8.43 -5.82
N VAL A 14 10.83 9.04 -5.08
CA VAL A 14 9.42 9.17 -5.45
C VAL A 14 9.24 10.13 -6.63
N LEU A 15 9.82 11.32 -6.57
CA LEU A 15 9.63 12.33 -7.61
C LEU A 15 10.53 12.05 -8.82
N GLY A 16 11.73 11.51 -8.59
CA GLY A 16 12.62 11.08 -9.66
C GLY A 16 12.02 9.94 -10.49
N SER A 17 11.37 8.96 -9.84
CA SER A 17 10.65 7.90 -10.58
C SER A 17 9.48 8.45 -11.38
N ARG A 18 8.64 9.34 -10.80
CA ARG A 18 7.56 10.03 -11.53
C ARG A 18 8.08 10.81 -12.74
N ALA A 19 9.18 11.55 -12.58
CA ALA A 19 9.79 12.33 -13.66
C ALA A 19 10.34 11.44 -14.78
N LYS A 20 10.95 10.30 -14.45
CA LYS A 20 11.45 9.33 -15.45
C LYS A 20 10.30 8.72 -16.26
N ILE A 21 9.20 8.34 -15.61
CA ILE A 21 8.00 7.84 -16.30
C ILE A 21 7.42 8.94 -17.20
N ALA A 22 7.37 10.19 -16.72
CA ALA A 22 6.88 11.31 -17.52
C ALA A 22 7.74 11.58 -18.77
N ALA A 23 9.06 11.42 -18.65
CA ALA A 23 9.99 11.54 -19.78
C ALA A 23 9.77 10.47 -20.87
N CYS A 24 9.07 9.37 -20.55
CA CYS A 24 8.64 8.37 -21.53
C CYS A 24 7.37 8.79 -22.32
N GLY A 25 6.86 10.01 -22.12
CA GLY A 25 5.71 10.56 -22.84
C GLY A 25 4.36 10.40 -22.13
N ILE A 26 4.35 9.93 -20.88
CA ILE A 26 3.14 9.88 -20.05
C ILE A 26 2.97 11.24 -19.38
N PRO A 27 1.80 11.90 -19.47
CA PRO A 27 1.57 13.15 -18.75
C PRO A 27 1.80 12.96 -17.25
N ALA A 28 2.59 13.85 -16.62
CA ALA A 28 2.89 13.73 -15.19
C ALA A 28 1.64 13.75 -14.30
N ALA A 29 0.58 14.43 -14.75
CA ALA A 29 -0.73 14.47 -14.10
C ALA A 29 -1.47 13.13 -14.10
N ASP A 30 -1.09 12.18 -14.96
CA ASP A 30 -1.67 10.83 -15.02
C ASP A 30 -0.88 9.82 -14.15
N ILE A 31 0.28 10.22 -13.61
CA ILE A 31 1.13 9.37 -12.76
C ILE A 31 0.80 9.68 -11.28
N VAL A 32 -0.34 9.15 -10.84
CA VAL A 32 -0.98 9.58 -9.59
C VAL A 32 -0.91 8.56 -8.45
N GLY A 33 -0.54 7.32 -8.74
CA GLY A 33 -0.42 6.24 -7.75
C GLY A 33 1.02 5.98 -7.34
N PHE A 34 1.20 5.46 -6.13
CA PHE A 34 2.49 4.96 -5.67
C PHE A 34 2.34 3.65 -4.90
N ARG A 35 3.40 2.83 -4.93
CA ARG A 35 3.56 1.64 -4.09
C ARG A 35 5.01 1.59 -3.63
N GLN A 36 5.22 1.53 -2.32
CA GLN A 36 6.56 1.53 -1.74
C GLN A 36 7.26 0.19 -2.05
N PRO A 37 8.57 0.19 -2.36
CA PRO A 37 9.32 -1.04 -2.61
C PRO A 37 9.16 -2.05 -1.48
N PHE A 38 9.06 -3.33 -1.83
CA PHE A 38 8.91 -4.46 -0.89
C PHE A 38 7.68 -4.40 0.03
N LEU A 39 6.73 -3.49 -0.26
CA LEU A 39 5.63 -3.18 0.65
C LEU A 39 6.15 -2.71 2.02
N GLU A 40 7.27 -1.97 2.04
CA GLU A 40 7.75 -1.34 3.27
C GLU A 40 7.10 0.03 3.44
N ALA A 41 6.05 0.10 4.25
CA ALA A 41 5.26 1.31 4.41
C ALA A 41 5.84 2.21 5.50
N GLN A 42 6.21 3.45 5.14
CA GLN A 42 6.72 4.45 6.08
C GLN A 42 5.91 5.76 6.04
N PRO A 43 5.64 6.41 7.19
CA PRO A 43 4.94 7.70 7.24
C PRO A 43 5.61 8.80 6.42
N THR A 44 6.95 8.85 6.40
CA THR A 44 7.71 9.84 5.60
C THR A 44 7.38 9.75 4.12
N VAL A 45 7.15 8.55 3.58
CA VAL A 45 6.79 8.37 2.17
C VAL A 45 5.40 8.89 1.90
N ARG A 46 4.40 8.54 2.72
CA ARG A 46 3.04 9.07 2.59
C ARG A 46 3.00 10.60 2.69
N GLN A 47 3.80 11.19 3.57
CA GLN A 47 3.94 12.65 3.65
C GLN A 47 4.47 13.26 2.35
N VAL A 48 5.50 12.66 1.73
CA VAL A 48 6.03 13.11 0.44
C VAL A 48 4.99 12.94 -0.68
N LEU A 49 4.27 11.83 -0.71
CA LEU A 49 3.20 11.59 -1.68
C LEU A 49 2.10 12.65 -1.59
N ALA A 50 1.57 12.88 -0.39
CA ALA A 50 0.55 13.89 -0.12
C ALA A 50 1.01 15.29 -0.52
N SER A 51 2.23 15.67 -0.11
CA SER A 51 2.79 17.00 -0.39
C SER A 51 3.05 17.26 -1.89
N ASN A 52 3.13 16.20 -2.70
CA ASN A 52 3.44 16.28 -4.13
C ASN A 52 2.26 15.88 -5.04
N GLY A 53 1.05 15.82 -4.49
CA GLY A 53 -0.19 15.66 -5.26
C GLY A 53 -0.40 14.26 -5.82
N PHE A 54 0.18 13.22 -5.21
CA PHE A 54 -0.24 11.84 -5.52
C PHE A 54 -1.67 11.62 -5.01
N GLN A 55 -2.46 10.89 -5.79
CA GLN A 55 -3.86 10.60 -5.48
C GLN A 55 -4.00 9.44 -4.50
N TYR A 56 -3.15 8.41 -4.61
CA TYR A 56 -3.26 7.24 -3.74
C TYR A 56 -1.93 6.53 -3.45
N ASP A 57 -1.84 5.90 -2.28
CA ASP A 57 -0.87 4.85 -1.93
C ASP A 57 -1.56 3.48 -2.01
N SER A 58 -0.83 2.44 -2.38
CA SER A 58 -1.30 1.05 -2.39
C SER A 58 -0.22 0.14 -1.82
N THR A 59 0.15 0.44 -0.58
CA THR A 59 1.24 -0.22 0.14
C THR A 59 0.76 -0.85 1.44
N LEU A 60 -0.27 -0.28 2.09
CA LEU A 60 -0.72 -0.78 3.39
C LEU A 60 -1.38 -2.14 3.24
N LEU A 61 -0.82 -3.13 3.93
CA LEU A 61 -1.36 -4.47 3.95
C LEU A 61 -2.63 -4.52 4.82
N GLU A 62 -3.63 -5.23 4.31
CA GLU A 62 -4.86 -5.57 5.03
C GLU A 62 -5.01 -7.09 5.04
N GLU A 63 -5.45 -7.66 6.16
CA GLU A 63 -5.54 -9.11 6.31
C GLU A 63 -6.80 -9.56 7.02
N ALA A 64 -7.08 -10.86 6.98
CA ALA A 64 -8.39 -11.41 7.31
C ALA A 64 -8.72 -11.42 8.82
N MET A 65 -7.74 -11.67 9.69
CA MET A 65 -7.91 -11.99 11.11
C MET A 65 -8.06 -10.74 11.99
N HIS A 66 -7.27 -9.72 11.71
CA HIS A 66 -7.20 -8.43 12.41
C HIS A 66 -7.60 -7.28 11.48
N SER A 67 -8.49 -7.59 10.53
CA SER A 67 -9.03 -6.59 9.62
C SER A 67 -9.72 -5.46 10.38
N ILE A 68 -9.66 -4.25 9.84
CA ILE A 68 -10.49 -3.13 10.28
C ILE A 68 -11.96 -3.26 9.84
N SER A 69 -12.23 -4.28 9.03
CA SER A 69 -13.54 -4.64 8.51
C SER A 69 -13.93 -6.04 9.03
N GLY A 70 -14.59 -6.87 8.22
CA GLY A 70 -14.97 -8.23 8.59
C GLY A 70 -14.12 -9.32 7.93
N GLY A 71 -12.88 -9.00 7.52
CA GLY A 71 -11.98 -9.92 6.83
C GLY A 71 -12.37 -10.18 5.37
N MET A 72 -11.95 -11.31 4.80
CA MET A 72 -12.08 -11.59 3.36
C MET A 72 -13.52 -11.57 2.83
N ALA A 73 -14.53 -11.84 3.66
CA ALA A 73 -15.94 -11.81 3.28
C ALA A 73 -16.56 -10.39 3.32
N ALA A 74 -15.88 -9.44 3.96
CA ALA A 74 -16.35 -8.07 4.14
C ALA A 74 -15.16 -7.10 4.04
N ARG A 75 -14.48 -7.13 2.90
CA ARG A 75 -13.21 -6.43 2.66
C ARG A 75 -13.33 -4.92 2.85
N THR A 76 -12.36 -4.35 3.56
CA THR A 76 -11.98 -2.94 3.55
C THR A 76 -11.87 -2.42 2.12
N TRP A 77 -12.65 -1.37 1.85
CA TRP A 77 -12.64 -0.61 0.60
C TRP A 77 -11.60 0.52 0.67
N PRO A 78 -11.16 1.06 -0.47
CA PRO A 78 -10.35 2.28 -0.48
C PRO A 78 -10.98 3.39 0.35
N TYR A 79 -10.15 4.15 1.06
CA TYR A 79 -10.57 5.23 1.93
C TYR A 79 -9.60 6.40 1.89
N THR A 80 -10.05 7.59 2.28
CA THR A 80 -9.19 8.77 2.36
C THR A 80 -8.41 8.81 3.66
N LEU A 81 -7.16 9.25 3.60
CA LEU A 81 -6.26 9.41 4.76
C LEU A 81 -6.52 10.67 5.58
N GLN A 82 -7.66 11.34 5.35
CA GLN A 82 -7.99 12.61 5.99
C GLN A 82 -8.25 12.49 7.50
N ASP A 83 -8.69 11.32 7.98
CA ASP A 83 -9.13 11.08 9.36
C ASP A 83 -8.24 10.10 10.13
N GLY A 84 -7.12 9.66 9.54
CA GLY A 84 -6.24 8.64 10.12
C GLY A 84 -6.10 7.41 9.26
N ILE A 85 -5.12 6.58 9.63
CA ILE A 85 -4.96 5.22 9.11
C ILE A 85 -5.48 4.25 10.17
N PRO A 86 -6.65 3.60 9.96
CA PRO A 86 -7.19 2.62 10.89
C PRO A 86 -6.53 1.24 10.78
N GLN A 87 -5.84 0.93 9.67
CA GLN A 87 -5.23 -0.38 9.42
C GLN A 87 -4.19 -0.76 10.49
N ASN A 88 -4.13 -2.03 10.83
CA ASN A 88 -3.21 -2.54 11.84
C ASN A 88 -1.82 -2.82 11.24
N CYS A 89 -0.99 -1.79 11.14
CA CYS A 89 0.38 -1.94 10.62
C CYS A 89 1.32 -2.71 11.55
N ASP A 90 1.06 -2.72 12.86
CA ASP A 90 1.91 -3.41 13.85
C ASP A 90 2.00 -4.92 13.58
N TRP A 91 0.98 -5.50 12.96
CA TRP A 91 0.97 -6.92 12.56
C TRP A 91 2.09 -7.28 11.57
N TYR A 92 2.50 -6.31 10.75
CA TYR A 92 3.54 -6.47 9.74
C TYR A 92 4.82 -5.70 10.09
N ALA A 93 5.00 -5.36 11.37
CA ALA A 93 6.21 -4.70 11.84
C ALA A 93 7.45 -5.59 11.61
N PRO A 94 8.62 -5.00 11.29
CA PRO A 94 8.87 -3.57 11.12
C PRO A 94 8.63 -3.06 9.69
N ALA A 95 8.16 -3.91 8.77
CA ALA A 95 7.98 -3.55 7.36
C ALA A 95 6.86 -2.53 7.16
N GLN A 96 5.79 -2.62 7.95
CA GLN A 96 4.68 -1.66 7.91
C GLN A 96 4.71 -0.78 9.15
N ASN A 97 4.69 0.53 8.94
CA ASN A 97 4.60 1.54 9.97
C ASN A 97 3.50 2.53 9.59
N CYS A 98 2.49 2.66 10.44
CA CYS A 98 1.46 3.68 10.30
C CYS A 98 0.86 4.06 11.65
N SER A 99 0.16 5.19 11.68
CA SER A 99 -0.50 5.70 12.87
C SER A 99 -1.89 6.25 12.59
N ALA A 100 -2.81 5.99 13.51
CA ALA A 100 -4.10 6.64 13.57
C ALA A 100 -4.01 8.17 13.78
N ALA A 101 -2.82 8.74 14.00
CA ALA A 101 -2.56 10.19 14.09
C ALA A 101 -2.12 10.83 12.75
N GLU A 102 -1.77 10.04 11.72
CA GLU A 102 -1.43 10.58 10.39
C GLU A 102 -2.65 11.23 9.73
N ARG A 103 -2.49 12.38 9.08
CA ARG A 103 -3.60 13.10 8.43
C ARG A 103 -3.12 13.64 7.08
N TYR A 104 -3.66 13.10 5.99
CA TYR A 104 -3.35 13.53 4.62
C TYR A 104 -4.65 13.78 3.82
N PRO A 105 -5.28 14.96 3.99
CA PRO A 105 -6.53 15.29 3.31
C PRO A 105 -6.43 15.16 1.77
N GLY A 106 -7.42 14.50 1.17
CA GLY A 106 -7.51 14.31 -0.29
C GLY A 106 -6.69 13.14 -0.86
N MET A 107 -5.76 12.57 -0.09
CA MET A 107 -5.01 11.37 -0.48
C MET A 107 -5.77 10.10 -0.09
N TRP A 108 -5.75 9.10 -0.96
CA TRP A 108 -6.39 7.80 -0.74
C TRP A 108 -5.38 6.74 -0.34
N GLU A 109 -5.83 5.79 0.47
CA GLU A 109 -5.23 4.46 0.57
C GLU A 109 -6.07 3.49 -0.25
N VAL A 110 -5.40 2.66 -1.03
CA VAL A 110 -5.97 1.49 -1.71
C VAL A 110 -5.38 0.25 -1.05
N PRO A 111 -6.04 -0.30 0.01
CA PRO A 111 -5.46 -1.35 0.83
C PRO A 111 -5.10 -2.58 0.02
N LEU A 112 -3.92 -3.13 0.25
CA LEU A 112 -3.47 -4.36 -0.38
C LEU A 112 -3.90 -5.57 0.47
N TRP A 113 -4.93 -6.26 0.01
CA TRP A 113 -5.43 -7.46 0.67
C TRP A 113 -4.47 -8.65 0.56
N VAL A 114 -4.07 -9.20 1.70
CA VAL A 114 -3.41 -10.50 1.79
C VAL A 114 -4.45 -11.59 1.59
N LEU A 115 -4.30 -12.36 0.51
CA LEU A 115 -5.19 -13.46 0.18
C LEU A 115 -4.92 -14.62 1.13
N ALA A 116 -5.93 -14.97 1.93
CA ALA A 116 -5.83 -15.98 3.00
C ALA A 116 -6.68 -17.25 2.75
N ALA A 117 -7.38 -17.35 1.61
CA ALA A 117 -8.37 -18.42 1.40
C ALA A 117 -7.76 -19.80 1.10
N LYS A 118 -6.56 -19.84 0.51
CA LYS A 118 -5.82 -21.07 0.19
C LYS A 118 -4.30 -20.86 0.35
N GLY A 119 -3.86 -20.56 1.57
CA GLY A 119 -2.51 -20.06 1.85
C GLY A 119 -2.52 -18.56 2.12
N MET A 120 -1.37 -17.97 2.45
CA MET A 120 -1.22 -16.53 2.73
C MET A 120 -0.31 -15.89 1.69
N TYR A 121 -0.86 -14.95 0.93
CA TYR A 121 -0.12 -14.30 -0.15
C TYR A 121 -0.47 -12.82 -0.24
N SER A 122 0.51 -11.94 -0.14
CA SER A 122 0.36 -10.51 -0.44
C SER A 122 0.53 -10.23 -1.94
N MET A 123 1.39 -11.01 -2.61
CA MET A 123 1.73 -10.94 -4.03
C MET A 123 2.09 -12.36 -4.53
N ASP A 124 2.23 -12.52 -5.85
CA ASP A 124 2.70 -13.77 -6.49
C ASP A 124 1.96 -15.03 -6.03
N TYR A 125 0.65 -15.05 -6.28
CA TYR A 125 -0.27 -16.04 -5.74
C TYR A 125 -0.01 -17.48 -6.20
N GLY A 126 -0.03 -18.40 -5.23
CA GLY A 126 0.09 -19.84 -5.44
C GLY A 126 1.46 -20.40 -5.08
N ASP A 127 1.52 -21.72 -4.95
CA ASP A 127 2.73 -22.47 -4.65
C ASP A 127 2.61 -23.91 -5.20
N THR A 128 3.51 -24.82 -4.80
CA THR A 128 3.49 -26.23 -5.24
C THR A 128 2.26 -27.01 -4.76
N THR A 129 1.52 -26.48 -3.80
CA THR A 129 0.33 -27.08 -3.18
C THR A 129 -0.96 -26.41 -3.65
N ASN A 130 -0.93 -25.10 -3.87
CA ASN A 130 -2.08 -24.29 -4.26
C ASN A 130 -1.84 -23.65 -5.63
N SER A 131 -2.60 -24.06 -6.64
CA SER A 131 -2.52 -23.42 -7.95
C SER A 131 -3.00 -21.97 -7.88
N VAL A 132 -2.39 -21.09 -8.69
CA VAL A 132 -2.83 -19.68 -8.81
C VAL A 132 -4.31 -19.56 -9.13
N TYR A 133 -4.84 -20.44 -10.00
CA TYR A 133 -6.25 -20.46 -10.37
C TYR A 133 -7.15 -20.72 -9.15
N ASP A 134 -6.80 -21.70 -8.33
CA ASP A 134 -7.60 -22.06 -7.16
C ASP A 134 -7.59 -20.97 -6.09
N VAL A 135 -6.41 -20.35 -5.86
CA VAL A 135 -6.28 -19.23 -4.91
C VAL A 135 -7.18 -18.07 -5.36
N LEU A 136 -7.06 -17.65 -6.63
CA LEU A 136 -7.81 -16.51 -7.15
C LEU A 136 -9.31 -16.79 -7.20
N LYS A 137 -9.74 -17.97 -7.65
CA LYS A 137 -11.15 -18.35 -7.70
C LYS A 137 -11.79 -18.33 -6.32
N GLN A 138 -11.10 -18.85 -5.32
CA GLN A 138 -11.61 -18.87 -3.94
C GLN A 138 -11.67 -17.47 -3.34
N CYS A 139 -10.73 -16.58 -3.69
CA CYS A 139 -10.72 -15.21 -3.18
C CYS A 139 -11.70 -14.29 -3.93
N PHE A 140 -12.08 -14.60 -5.17
CA PHE A 140 -13.01 -13.77 -5.93
C PHE A 140 -14.48 -13.98 -5.52
N ALA A 141 -14.85 -15.22 -5.21
CA ALA A 141 -16.21 -15.62 -4.84
C ALA A 141 -16.66 -15.02 -3.49
#